data_AF-A0A348V083-F1
#
_entry.id   AF-A0A348V083-F1
#
_cell.length_a   1.000
_cell.length_b   1.000
_cell.length_c   1.000
_cell.angle_alpha   90.00
_cell.angle_beta   90.00
_cell.angle_gamma   90.00
#
_symmetry.space_group_name_H-M   'P 1'
#
loop_
_entity.id
_entity.type
_entity.pdbx_description
1 polymer ?
#
loop_
_entity_poly.entity_id
_entity_poly.type
_entity_poly.pdbx_seq_one_letter_code
_entity_poly.pdbx_strand_id
1 'polypeptide(L)'
;MAISFFLDRNLKPGDLEEIKNQILASELVDQVTYVSSADALARFRSNFPELQEIIDNLKSNPFPPSFEVKLKEKILSLQAIVYFMEKIKSLKGVTDVQFNQEWVEKMESLSRIVQAVGFFLGGILILASFFIISNVVRLNVFARKNEIEILRLVGATNTFIRIPFLLEGFVLGLLGSLVSLFILFILIKTFPIYIGSSLGAARELFSLRPLTLEQAGWLIAGGVVTGTLGSVTSVSRFLRV
;
A
#
# COMPACT_ATOMS: atom_id res chain seq x y z
N MET A 1 -1.76 5.29 12.14
CA MET A 1 -2.96 5.96 12.70
C MET A 1 -2.85 5.98 14.21
N ALA A 2 -3.15 7.10 14.87
CA ALA A 2 -3.08 7.22 16.33
C ALA A 2 -4.40 7.75 16.89
N ILE A 3 -4.82 7.22 18.03
CA ILE A 3 -5.96 7.70 18.83
C ILE A 3 -5.40 8.25 20.14
N SER A 4 -5.85 9.42 20.55
CA SER A 4 -5.47 10.00 21.85
C SER A 4 -6.64 9.87 22.83
N PHE A 5 -6.44 9.14 23.92
CA PHE A 5 -7.37 9.04 25.03
C PHE A 5 -6.92 9.97 26.15
N PHE A 6 -7.69 11.02 26.43
CA PHE A 6 -7.40 11.96 27.52
C PHE A 6 -7.96 11.44 28.84
N LEU A 7 -7.16 11.59 29.88
CA LEU A 7 -7.40 11.02 31.20
C LEU A 7 -7.69 12.10 32.23
N ASP A 8 -8.42 11.72 33.27
CA ASP A 8 -8.62 12.58 34.45
C ASP A 8 -7.28 12.81 35.18
N ARG A 9 -7.08 14.01 35.71
CA ARG A 9 -5.84 14.45 36.38
C ARG A 9 -5.63 13.76 37.72
N ASN A 10 -6.70 13.24 38.34
CA ASN A 10 -6.68 12.65 39.69
C ASN A 10 -6.74 11.12 39.70
N LEU A 11 -6.30 10.45 38.63
CA LEU A 11 -6.30 8.99 38.57
C LEU A 11 -5.30 8.36 39.54
N LYS A 12 -5.75 7.29 40.21
CA LYS A 12 -4.84 6.47 41.02
C LYS A 12 -3.93 5.65 40.10
N PRO A 13 -2.70 5.34 40.50
CA PRO A 13 -1.78 4.53 39.70
C PRO A 13 -2.36 3.16 39.28
N GLY A 14 -3.21 2.57 40.14
CA GLY A 14 -3.90 1.30 39.83
C GLY A 14 -4.91 1.43 38.69
N ASP A 15 -5.69 2.51 38.67
CA ASP A 15 -6.69 2.77 37.62
C ASP A 15 -6.01 3.05 36.26
N LEU A 16 -4.83 3.68 36.29
CA LEU A 16 -4.03 3.98 35.09
C LEU A 16 -3.50 2.70 34.42
N GLU A 17 -2.95 1.76 35.19
CA GLU A 17 -2.49 0.48 34.65
C GLU A 17 -3.66 -0.41 34.20
N GLU A 18 -4.83 -0.33 34.86
CA GLU A 18 -6.03 -1.04 34.42
C GLU A 18 -6.48 -0.55 33.03
N ILE A 19 -6.60 0.76 32.83
CA ILE A 19 -6.96 1.35 31.53
C ILE A 19 -5.96 0.93 30.45
N LYS A 20 -4.66 1.01 30.75
CA LYS A 20 -3.58 0.62 29.84
C LYS A 20 -3.67 -0.86 29.45
N ASN A 21 -3.93 -1.75 30.41
CA ASN A 21 -4.10 -3.18 30.14
C ASN A 21 -5.34 -3.46 29.27
N GLN A 22 -6.44 -2.74 29.49
CA GLN A 22 -7.64 -2.86 28.65
C GLN A 22 -7.41 -2.38 27.22
N ILE A 23 -6.61 -1.33 27.03
CA ILE A 23 -6.20 -0.86 25.71
C ILE A 23 -5.32 -1.92 25.03
N LEU A 24 -4.31 -2.46 25.73
CA LEU A 24 -3.40 -3.49 25.20
C LEU A 24 -4.07 -4.82 24.90
N ALA A 25 -5.17 -5.14 25.59
CA ALA A 25 -5.96 -6.34 25.33
C ALA A 25 -6.69 -6.32 23.97
N SER A 26 -6.77 -5.16 23.32
CA SER A 26 -7.37 -5.03 21.98
C SER A 26 -6.40 -5.45 20.90
N GLU A 27 -6.83 -6.35 20.01
CA GLU A 27 -6.03 -6.81 18.87
C GLU A 27 -5.67 -5.68 17.89
N LEU A 28 -6.45 -4.60 17.91
CA LEU A 28 -6.29 -3.42 17.05
C LEU A 28 -5.06 -2.58 17.40
N VAL A 29 -4.55 -2.73 18.62
CA VAL A 29 -3.47 -1.90 19.17
C VAL A 29 -2.10 -2.46 18.77
N ASP A 30 -1.26 -1.58 18.26
CA ASP A 30 0.15 -1.84 17.92
C ASP A 30 1.06 -1.38 19.07
N GLN A 31 0.86 -0.14 19.52
CA GLN A 31 1.68 0.49 20.56
C GLN A 31 0.83 1.43 21.41
N VAL A 32 1.09 1.47 22.72
CA VAL A 32 0.49 2.42 23.66
C VAL A 32 1.60 3.25 24.30
N THR A 33 1.48 4.57 24.22
CA THR A 33 2.42 5.50 24.85
C THR A 33 1.67 6.35 25.86
N TYR A 34 2.10 6.32 27.12
CA TYR A 34 1.61 7.26 28.13
C TYR A 34 2.34 8.59 27.97
N VAL A 35 1.57 9.67 27.87
CA VAL A 35 2.09 11.03 27.83
C VAL A 35 1.61 11.75 29.08
N SER A 36 2.54 12.09 29.95
CA SER A 36 2.21 12.86 31.15
C SER A 36 1.82 14.29 30.79
N SER A 37 1.09 14.97 31.67
CA SER A 37 0.79 16.41 31.50
C SER A 37 2.05 17.25 31.28
N ALA A 38 3.16 16.90 31.93
CA ALA A 38 4.43 17.61 31.78
C ALA A 38 5.07 17.37 30.42
N ASP A 39 5.04 16.12 29.91
CA ASP A 39 5.56 15.77 28.59
C ASP A 39 4.74 16.42 27.47
N ALA A 40 3.41 16.46 27.62
CA ALA A 40 2.52 17.14 26.69
C ALA A 40 2.85 18.63 26.58
N LEU A 41 3.10 19.29 27.72
CA LEU A 41 3.53 20.70 27.78
C LEU A 41 4.89 20.90 27.10
N ALA A 42 5.86 20.01 27.35
CA ALA A 42 7.18 20.08 26.74
C ALA A 42 7.12 19.91 25.22
N ARG A 43 6.34 18.94 24.73
CA ARG A 43 6.09 18.74 23.28
C ARG A 43 5.44 19.96 22.64
N PHE A 44 4.45 20.55 23.29
CA PHE A 44 3.77 21.75 22.78
C PHE A 44 4.74 22.92 22.65
N ARG A 45 5.58 23.19 23.67
CA ARG A 45 6.58 24.26 23.64
C ARG A 45 7.60 24.08 22.52
N SER A 46 7.98 22.84 22.21
CA SER A 46 8.91 22.54 21.11
C SER A 46 8.29 22.71 19.74
N ASN A 47 7.02 22.36 19.58
CA ASN A 47 6.33 22.39 18.28
C ASN A 47 5.77 23.78 17.94
N PHE A 48 5.46 24.60 18.94
CA PHE A 48 4.86 25.93 18.79
C PHE A 48 5.59 26.98 19.62
N PRO A 49 6.85 27.32 19.26
CA PRO A 49 7.64 28.31 20.00
C PRO A 49 6.96 29.69 20.04
N GLU A 50 6.17 30.03 19.03
CA GLU A 50 5.43 31.30 18.90
C GLU A 50 4.30 31.46 19.94
N LEU A 51 3.81 30.35 20.52
CA LEU A 51 2.68 30.35 21.47
C LEU A 51 3.13 30.18 22.93
N GLN A 52 4.45 30.22 23.20
CA GLN A 52 4.99 30.03 24.55
C GLN A 52 4.50 31.09 25.54
N GLU A 53 4.44 32.35 25.12
CA GLU A 53 3.98 33.45 25.99
C GLU A 53 2.54 33.24 26.49
N ILE A 54 1.67 32.64 25.68
CA ILE A 54 0.28 32.37 26.07
C ILE A 54 0.23 31.29 27.17
N ILE A 55 1.08 30.27 27.05
CA ILE A 55 1.17 29.17 28.00
C ILE A 55 1.78 29.62 29.33
N ASP A 56 2.80 30.46 29.28
CA ASP A 56 3.49 30.95 30.48
C ASP A 56 2.62 31.92 31.29
N ASN A 57 1.64 32.56 30.64
CA ASN A 57 0.61 33.38 31.30
C ASN A 57 -0.51 32.55 31.96
N LEU A 58 -0.57 31.24 31.76
CA LEU A 58 -1.54 30.36 32.44
C LEU A 58 -1.03 30.00 33.83
N LYS A 59 -1.90 30.14 34.84
CA LYS A 59 -1.57 29.82 36.25
C LYS A 59 -1.30 28.32 36.50
N SER A 60 -1.73 27.45 35.60
CA SER A 60 -1.57 25.99 35.74
C SER A 60 -1.50 25.31 34.37
N ASN A 61 -0.92 24.11 34.33
CA ASN A 61 -0.78 23.33 33.11
C ASN A 61 -2.17 22.99 32.52
N PRO A 62 -2.50 23.44 31.30
CA PRO A 62 -3.80 23.15 30.68
C PRO A 62 -3.89 21.71 30.14
N PHE A 63 -2.78 21.01 29.93
CA PHE A 63 -2.76 19.71 29.27
C PHE A 63 -3.08 18.55 30.22
N PRO A 64 -4.17 17.79 30.01
CA PRO A 64 -4.43 16.56 30.75
C PRO A 64 -3.45 15.45 30.32
N PRO A 65 -3.21 14.45 31.18
CA PRO A 65 -2.45 13.26 30.79
C PRO A 65 -3.23 12.47 29.73
N SER A 66 -2.52 11.74 28.87
CA SER A 66 -3.16 10.98 27.79
C SER A 66 -2.45 9.66 27.48
N PHE A 67 -3.20 8.72 26.90
CA PHE A 67 -2.65 7.57 26.20
C PHE A 67 -2.73 7.81 24.69
N GLU A 68 -1.58 7.86 24.03
CA GLU A 68 -1.47 7.84 22.58
C GLU A 68 -1.38 6.38 22.11
N VAL A 69 -2.41 5.93 21.41
CA VAL A 69 -2.58 4.54 20.97
C VAL A 69 -2.39 4.46 19.46
N LYS A 70 -1.30 3.81 19.02
CA LYS A 70 -1.05 3.53 17.62
C LYS A 70 -1.77 2.24 17.23
N LEU A 71 -2.55 2.30 16.16
CA LEU A 71 -3.29 1.14 15.65
C LEU A 71 -2.50 0.39 14.58
N LYS A 72 -2.71 -0.93 14.49
CA LYS A 72 -2.12 -1.78 13.45
C LYS A 72 -2.71 -1.46 12.08
N GLU A 73 -1.86 -1.18 11.10
CA GLU A 73 -2.27 -0.78 9.74
C GLU A 73 -3.11 -1.82 8.98
N LYS A 74 -2.97 -3.11 9.30
CA LYS A 74 -3.62 -4.22 8.59
C LYS A 74 -5.06 -4.52 9.03
N ILE A 75 -5.52 -4.01 10.17
CA ILE A 75 -6.75 -4.45 10.84
C ILE A 75 -7.64 -3.24 11.17
N LEU A 76 -8.01 -2.45 10.16
CA LEU A 76 -8.76 -1.21 10.37
C LEU A 76 -10.04 -1.25 9.55
N SER A 77 -11.06 -1.90 10.10
CA SER A 77 -12.42 -1.46 9.80
C SER A 77 -12.68 -0.22 10.65
N LEU A 78 -13.04 0.90 10.01
CA LEU A 78 -13.48 2.11 10.68
C LEU A 78 -14.51 1.82 11.79
N GLN A 79 -15.42 0.87 11.56
CA GLN A 79 -16.43 0.46 12.55
C GLN A 79 -15.81 -0.19 13.79
N ALA A 80 -14.77 -1.03 13.63
CA ALA A 80 -14.06 -1.64 14.75
C ALA A 80 -13.31 -0.60 15.58
N ILE A 81 -12.77 0.43 14.93
CA ILE A 81 -12.12 1.57 15.61
C ILE A 81 -13.13 2.37 16.41
N VAL A 82 -14.28 2.71 15.81
CA VAL A 82 -15.37 3.43 16.51
C VAL A 82 -15.85 2.65 17.73
N TYR A 83 -16.12 1.35 17.57
CA TYR A 83 -16.53 0.50 18.69
C TYR A 83 -15.46 0.43 19.79
N PHE A 84 -14.18 0.31 19.42
CA PHE A 84 -13.07 0.34 20.37
C PHE A 84 -12.99 1.66 21.14
N MET A 85 -13.16 2.79 20.45
CA MET A 85 -13.15 4.11 21.08
C MET A 85 -14.30 4.28 22.06
N GLU A 86 -15.52 3.88 21.69
CA GLU A 86 -16.68 3.93 22.58
C GLU A 86 -16.49 3.06 23.82
N LYS A 87 -15.95 1.84 23.63
CA LYS A 87 -15.63 0.94 24.75
C LYS A 87 -14.63 1.57 25.72
N ILE A 88 -13.53 2.14 25.24
CA ILE A 88 -12.52 2.77 26.11
C ILE A 88 -13.04 4.07 26.73
N LYS A 89 -13.85 4.85 26.00
CA LYS A 89 -14.51 6.06 26.53
C LYS A 89 -15.48 5.75 27.68
N SER A 90 -16.05 4.54 27.71
CA SER A 90 -16.92 4.10 28.81
C SER A 90 -16.19 3.80 30.12
N LEU A 91 -14.85 3.72 30.09
CA LEU A 91 -14.05 3.45 31.29
C LEU A 91 -13.97 4.68 32.19
N LYS A 92 -14.08 4.43 33.50
CA LYS A 92 -13.95 5.46 34.52
C LYS A 92 -12.53 6.01 34.49
N GLY A 93 -12.38 7.32 34.28
CA GLY A 93 -11.08 7.98 34.20
C GLY A 93 -10.69 8.45 32.80
N VAL A 94 -11.39 8.04 31.75
CA VAL A 94 -11.23 8.59 30.40
C VAL A 94 -12.20 9.75 30.24
N THR A 95 -11.68 10.96 30.04
CA THR A 95 -12.49 12.18 29.95
C THR A 95 -12.90 12.48 28.51
N ASP A 96 -11.98 12.29 27.57
CA ASP A 96 -12.23 12.58 26.16
C ASP A 96 -11.41 11.67 25.23
N VAL A 97 -11.88 11.49 24.00
CA VAL A 97 -11.22 10.67 22.98
C VAL A 97 -11.11 11.49 21.71
N GLN A 98 -9.89 11.80 21.32
CA GLN A 98 -9.62 12.53 20.09
C GLN A 98 -9.23 11.55 19.00
N PHE A 99 -10.15 11.40 18.05
CA PHE A 99 -9.95 10.69 16.80
C PHE A 99 -10.62 11.45 15.68
N ASN A 100 -9.85 11.79 14.66
CA ASN A 100 -10.37 12.56 13.55
C ASN A 100 -10.98 11.65 12.48
N GLN A 101 -12.18 11.14 12.78
CA GLN A 101 -12.89 10.20 11.92
C GLN A 101 -13.11 10.75 10.51
N GLU A 102 -13.53 12.01 10.39
CA GLU A 102 -13.81 12.64 9.09
C GLU A 102 -12.57 12.66 8.18
N TRP A 103 -11.40 12.93 8.76
CA TRP A 103 -10.14 12.90 8.02
C TRP A 103 -9.73 11.48 7.63
N VAL A 104 -9.94 10.49 8.49
CA VAL A 104 -9.68 9.08 8.15
C VAL A 104 -10.60 8.60 7.02
N GLU A 105 -11.89 8.92 7.09
CA GLU A 105 -12.86 8.58 6.03
C GLU A 105 -12.53 9.26 4.69
N LYS A 106 -12.10 10.52 4.72
CA LYS A 106 -11.60 11.22 3.53
C LYS A 106 -10.35 10.55 2.96
N MET A 107 -9.36 10.20 3.79
CA MET A 107 -8.15 9.51 3.34
C MET A 107 -8.46 8.12 2.75
N GLU A 108 -9.36 7.35 3.37
CA GLU A 108 -9.79 6.07 2.84
C GLU A 108 -10.53 6.20 1.51
N SER A 109 -11.45 7.16 1.39
CA SER A 109 -12.19 7.37 0.15
C SER A 109 -11.28 7.80 -0.99
N LEU A 110 -10.31 8.69 -0.73
CA LEU A 110 -9.26 9.04 -1.69
C LEU A 110 -8.42 7.82 -2.09
N SER A 111 -7.99 7.01 -1.12
CA SER A 111 -7.26 5.77 -1.39
C SER A 111 -8.07 4.82 -2.27
N ARG A 112 -9.36 4.63 -2.00
CA ARG A 112 -10.26 3.80 -2.84
C ARG A 112 -10.35 4.34 -4.27
N ILE A 113 -10.48 5.65 -4.45
CA ILE A 113 -10.52 6.28 -5.78
C ILE A 113 -9.19 6.05 -6.52
N VAL A 114 -8.06 6.28 -5.87
CA VAL A 114 -6.73 6.06 -6.46
C VAL A 114 -6.54 4.60 -6.85
N GLN A 115 -6.96 3.65 -6.00
CA GLN A 115 -6.92 2.23 -6.32
C GLN A 115 -7.82 1.88 -7.51
N ALA A 116 -9.06 2.40 -7.56
CA ALA A 116 -9.98 2.16 -8.66
C ALA A 116 -9.42 2.68 -10.00
N VAL A 117 -8.89 3.90 -10.01
CA VAL A 117 -8.22 4.48 -11.19
C VAL A 117 -6.98 3.66 -11.58
N GLY A 118 -6.19 3.22 -10.58
CA GLY A 118 -5.02 2.38 -10.79
C GLY A 118 -5.37 1.03 -11.44
N PHE A 119 -6.40 0.34 -10.94
CA PHE A 119 -6.89 -0.91 -11.55
C PHE A 119 -7.46 -0.68 -12.95
N PHE A 120 -8.17 0.42 -13.16
CA PHE A 120 -8.72 0.76 -14.48
C PHE A 120 -7.61 0.98 -15.51
N LEU A 121 -6.63 1.84 -15.20
CA LEU A 121 -5.47 2.08 -16.07
C LEU A 121 -4.61 0.82 -16.24
N GLY A 122 -4.38 0.07 -15.17
CA GLY A 122 -3.66 -1.20 -15.20
C GLY A 122 -4.33 -2.21 -16.13
N GLY A 123 -5.66 -2.33 -16.07
CA GLY A 123 -6.43 -3.18 -16.98
C GLY A 123 -6.28 -2.79 -18.45
N ILE A 124 -6.32 -1.49 -18.76
CA ILE A 124 -6.08 -0.98 -20.13
C ILE A 124 -4.68 -1.34 -20.61
N LEU A 125 -3.66 -1.16 -19.76
CA LEU A 125 -2.27 -1.46 -20.11
C LEU A 125 -2.03 -2.97 -20.31
N ILE A 126 -2.67 -3.82 -19.51
CA ILE A 126 -2.62 -5.28 -19.68
C ILE A 126 -3.25 -5.65 -21.03
N LEU A 127 -4.41 -5.11 -21.36
CA LEU A 127 -5.06 -5.34 -22.66
C LEU A 127 -4.19 -4.84 -23.82
N ALA A 128 -3.63 -3.65 -23.72
CA ALA A 128 -2.73 -3.10 -24.75
C ALA A 128 -1.49 -4.00 -24.94
N SER A 129 -0.87 -4.43 -23.85
CA SER A 129 0.29 -5.33 -23.88
C SER A 129 -0.06 -6.68 -24.51
N PHE A 130 -1.22 -7.24 -24.15
CA PHE A 130 -1.75 -8.46 -24.74
C PHE A 130 -1.91 -8.32 -26.27
N PHE A 131 -2.51 -7.22 -26.75
CA PHE A 131 -2.68 -6.97 -28.18
C PHE A 131 -1.33 -6.81 -28.90
N ILE A 132 -0.39 -6.07 -28.31
CA ILE A 132 0.95 -5.88 -28.88
C ILE A 132 1.65 -7.23 -29.02
N ILE A 133 1.70 -8.03 -27.97
CA ILE A 133 2.35 -9.35 -27.98
C ILE A 133 1.66 -10.28 -28.98
N SER A 134 0.32 -10.29 -29.01
CA SER A 134 -0.44 -11.08 -29.97
C SER A 134 -0.09 -10.73 -31.42
N ASN A 135 0.03 -9.43 -31.73
CA ASN A 135 0.40 -8.97 -33.06
C ASN A 135 1.85 -9.29 -33.42
N VAL A 136 2.79 -9.11 -32.49
CA VAL A 136 4.20 -9.45 -32.69
C VAL A 136 4.36 -10.94 -32.98
N VAL A 137 3.75 -11.80 -32.17
CA VAL A 137 3.78 -13.25 -32.40
C VAL A 137 3.11 -13.60 -33.73
N ARG A 138 2.02 -12.93 -34.10
CA ARG A 138 1.37 -13.14 -35.39
C ARG A 138 2.32 -12.86 -36.54
N LEU A 139 3.00 -11.72 -36.51
CA LEU A 139 3.98 -11.34 -37.54
C LEU A 139 5.14 -12.34 -37.61
N ASN A 140 5.65 -12.81 -36.48
CA ASN A 140 6.70 -13.83 -36.44
C ASN A 140 6.24 -15.17 -37.05
N VAL A 141 5.02 -15.59 -36.77
CA VAL A 141 4.43 -16.79 -37.37
C VAL A 141 4.31 -16.64 -38.89
N PHE A 142 3.84 -15.49 -39.37
CA PHE A 142 3.76 -15.21 -40.81
C PHE A 142 5.13 -15.20 -41.49
N ALA A 143 6.13 -14.60 -40.85
CA ALA A 143 7.50 -14.55 -41.36
C ALA A 143 8.12 -15.96 -41.50
N ARG A 144 7.72 -16.90 -40.62
CA ARG A 144 8.19 -18.29 -40.63
C ARG A 144 7.24 -19.28 -41.33
N LYS A 145 6.30 -18.80 -42.15
CA LYS A 145 5.29 -19.65 -42.81
C LYS A 145 5.90 -20.82 -43.57
N ASN A 146 6.97 -20.59 -44.35
CA ASN A 146 7.62 -21.63 -45.15
C ASN A 146 8.26 -22.72 -44.27
N GLU A 147 8.88 -22.35 -43.15
CA GLU A 147 9.43 -23.31 -42.17
C GLU A 147 8.32 -24.16 -41.56
N ILE A 148 7.21 -23.54 -41.20
CA ILE A 148 6.03 -24.22 -40.65
C ILE A 148 5.44 -25.22 -41.65
N GLU A 149 5.38 -24.86 -42.93
CA GLU A 149 4.88 -25.73 -44.00
C GLU A 149 5.78 -26.96 -44.18
N ILE A 150 7.10 -26.77 -44.21
CA ILE A 150 8.08 -27.89 -44.26
C ILE A 150 7.91 -28.81 -43.05
N LEU A 151 7.79 -28.25 -41.84
CA LEU A 151 7.57 -29.04 -40.62
C LEU A 151 6.27 -29.85 -40.68
N ARG A 152 5.19 -29.27 -41.21
CA ARG A 152 3.92 -29.98 -41.42
C ARG A 152 4.09 -31.14 -42.42
N LEU A 153 4.85 -30.97 -43.49
CA LEU A 153 5.08 -32.01 -44.50
C LEU A 153 5.88 -33.21 -43.97
N VAL A 154 6.77 -32.98 -43.00
CA VAL A 154 7.56 -34.05 -42.34
C VAL A 154 6.79 -34.68 -41.16
N GLY A 155 5.53 -34.28 -40.92
CA GLY A 155 4.65 -34.87 -39.90
C GLY A 155 4.80 -34.27 -38.50
N ALA A 156 5.33 -33.05 -38.37
CA ALA A 156 5.42 -32.39 -37.07
C ALA A 156 4.02 -32.12 -36.47
N THR A 157 3.89 -32.35 -35.16
CA THR A 157 2.63 -32.10 -34.45
C THR A 157 2.34 -30.61 -34.33
N ASN A 158 1.05 -30.23 -34.28
CA ASN A 158 0.64 -28.84 -34.05
C ASN A 158 1.25 -28.26 -32.77
N THR A 159 1.44 -29.07 -31.73
CA THR A 159 2.06 -28.64 -30.47
C THR A 159 3.54 -28.30 -30.67
N PHE A 160 4.29 -29.11 -31.43
CA PHE A 160 5.68 -28.84 -31.75
C PHE A 160 5.87 -27.49 -32.46
N ILE A 161 4.96 -27.17 -33.38
CA ILE A 161 4.97 -25.88 -34.09
C ILE A 161 4.61 -24.71 -33.16
N ARG A 162 3.77 -24.94 -32.13
CA ARG A 162 3.27 -23.88 -31.21
C ARG A 162 4.25 -23.49 -30.13
N ILE A 163 4.97 -24.44 -29.56
CA ILE A 163 5.90 -24.23 -28.42
C ILE A 163 6.86 -23.05 -28.62
N PRO A 164 7.60 -22.90 -29.75
CA PRO A 164 8.55 -21.79 -29.90
C PRO A 164 7.88 -20.42 -29.77
N PHE A 165 6.68 -20.25 -30.35
CA PHE A 165 5.94 -18.99 -30.26
C PHE A 165 5.37 -18.74 -28.86
N LEU A 166 4.97 -19.79 -28.13
CA LEU A 166 4.57 -19.68 -26.72
C LEU A 166 5.75 -19.23 -25.85
N LEU A 167 6.95 -19.75 -26.11
CA LEU A 167 8.17 -19.33 -25.44
C LEU A 167 8.53 -17.88 -25.76
N GLU A 168 8.34 -17.41 -27.00
CA GLU A 168 8.51 -15.97 -27.32
C GLU A 168 7.61 -15.09 -26.44
N GLY A 169 6.32 -15.42 -26.34
CA GLY A 169 5.38 -14.68 -25.48
C GLY A 169 5.75 -14.73 -24.00
N PHE A 170 6.18 -15.90 -23.52
CA PHE A 170 6.68 -16.08 -22.15
C PHE A 170 7.90 -15.19 -21.87
N VAL A 171 8.91 -15.22 -22.75
CA VAL A 171 10.15 -14.47 -22.59
C VAL A 171 9.90 -12.97 -22.66
N LEU A 172 9.02 -12.52 -23.58
CA LEU A 172 8.61 -11.11 -23.65
C LEU A 172 7.93 -10.65 -22.36
N GLY A 173 7.00 -11.45 -21.81
CA GLY A 173 6.34 -11.14 -20.54
C GLY A 173 7.28 -11.16 -19.34
N LEU A 174 8.20 -12.13 -19.29
CA LEU A 174 9.19 -12.26 -18.22
C LEU A 174 10.18 -11.09 -18.25
N LEU A 175 10.80 -10.80 -19.40
CA LEU A 175 11.76 -9.71 -19.51
C LEU A 175 11.09 -8.36 -19.28
N GLY A 176 9.88 -8.14 -19.82
CA GLY A 176 9.13 -6.91 -19.60
C GLY A 176 8.83 -6.66 -18.12
N SER A 177 8.41 -7.70 -17.39
CA SER A 177 8.15 -7.58 -15.94
C SER A 177 9.43 -7.38 -15.12
N LEU A 178 10.53 -8.04 -15.47
CA LEU A 178 11.84 -7.82 -14.83
C LEU A 178 12.36 -6.40 -15.04
N VAL A 179 12.26 -5.88 -16.28
CA VAL A 179 12.66 -4.50 -16.60
C VAL A 179 11.78 -3.50 -15.85
N SER A 180 10.47 -3.73 -15.82
CA SER A 180 9.52 -2.89 -15.06
C SER A 180 9.86 -2.87 -13.56
N LEU A 181 10.13 -4.04 -12.96
CA LEU A 181 10.56 -4.12 -11.55
C LEU A 181 11.87 -3.39 -11.30
N PHE A 182 12.84 -3.50 -12.20
CA PHE A 182 14.11 -2.80 -12.08
C PHE A 182 13.93 -1.28 -12.12
N ILE A 183 13.14 -0.77 -13.07
CA ILE A 183 12.80 0.66 -13.18
C ILE A 183 12.08 1.12 -11.91
N LEU A 184 11.10 0.36 -11.42
CA LEU A 184 10.34 0.68 -10.23
C LEU A 184 11.22 0.71 -8.97
N PHE A 185 12.17 -0.23 -8.85
CA PHE A 185 13.15 -0.25 -7.77
C PHE A 185 14.03 1.01 -7.76
N ILE A 186 14.55 1.41 -8.93
CA ILE A 186 15.32 2.64 -9.08
C ILE A 186 14.47 3.85 -8.68
N LEU A 187 13.22 3.91 -9.14
CA LEU A 187 12.32 5.02 -8.84
C LEU A 187 12.08 5.14 -7.33
N ILE A 188 11.73 4.05 -6.64
CA ILE A 188 11.51 4.06 -5.18
C ILE A 188 12.75 4.50 -4.40
N LYS A 189 13.95 4.09 -4.84
CA LYS A 189 15.20 4.47 -4.16
C LYS A 189 15.61 5.91 -4.41
N THR A 190 15.37 6.42 -5.61
CA THR A 190 15.91 7.69 -6.08
C THR A 190 14.95 8.85 -5.81
N PHE A 191 13.64 8.61 -5.95
CA PHE A 191 12.61 9.64 -5.79
C PHE A 191 12.64 10.38 -4.44
N PRO A 192 12.83 9.69 -3.28
CA PRO A 192 12.93 10.38 -1.99
C PRO A 192 14.18 11.23 -1.83
N ILE A 193 15.26 10.95 -2.58
CA ILE A 193 16.52 11.70 -2.49
C ILE A 193 16.38 13.09 -3.14
N TYR A 194 15.68 13.16 -4.28
CA TYR A 194 15.51 14.40 -5.03
C TYR A 194 14.39 15.29 -4.49
N ILE A 195 13.31 14.69 -3.97
CA ILE A 195 12.11 15.42 -3.54
C ILE A 195 12.02 15.51 -2.00
N GLY A 196 12.61 14.57 -1.26
CA GLY A 196 12.51 14.54 0.20
C GLY A 196 13.28 15.64 0.92
N SER A 197 14.25 16.28 0.27
CA SER A 197 15.03 17.40 0.80
C SER A 197 14.26 18.74 0.80
N SER A 198 13.28 18.91 -0.10
CA SER A 198 12.46 20.13 -0.20
C SER A 198 11.14 20.07 0.56
N LEU A 199 10.72 18.88 1.02
CA LEU A 199 9.37 18.63 1.54
C LEU A 199 9.22 18.62 3.06
N GLY A 200 10.30 18.67 3.86
CA GLY A 200 10.23 18.74 5.32
C GLY A 200 9.30 17.67 5.92
N ALA A 201 8.22 18.10 6.60
CA ALA A 201 7.22 17.22 7.22
C ALA A 201 6.41 16.36 6.22
N ALA A 202 6.29 16.77 4.95
CA ALA A 202 5.64 15.96 3.92
C ALA A 202 6.49 14.75 3.47
N ARG A 203 7.76 14.66 3.91
CA ARG A 203 8.63 13.50 3.64
C ARG A 203 8.04 12.18 4.14
N GLU A 204 7.37 12.17 5.28
CA GLU A 204 6.72 10.96 5.80
C GLU A 204 5.51 10.56 4.95
N LEU A 205 4.75 11.54 4.43
CA LEU A 205 3.60 11.31 3.55
C LEU A 205 4.00 10.73 2.18
N PHE A 206 5.17 11.12 1.67
CA PHE A 206 5.71 10.63 0.38
C PHE A 206 6.72 9.50 0.53
N SER A 207 6.83 8.90 1.71
CA SER A 207 7.71 7.75 1.90
C SER A 207 7.16 6.54 1.12
N LEU A 208 7.71 6.33 -0.07
CA LEU A 208 7.34 5.18 -0.90
C LEU A 208 7.76 3.90 -0.18
N ARG A 209 6.75 3.11 0.23
CA ARG A 209 7.00 1.80 0.83
C ARG A 209 7.72 0.92 -0.18
N PRO A 210 8.83 0.26 0.19
CA PRO A 210 9.49 -0.69 -0.69
C PRO A 210 8.55 -1.86 -1.01
N LEU A 211 8.62 -2.36 -2.24
CA LEU A 211 7.88 -3.55 -2.65
C LEU A 211 8.27 -4.74 -1.79
N THR A 212 7.27 -5.50 -1.35
CA THR A 212 7.53 -6.80 -0.75
C THR A 212 7.95 -7.80 -1.81
N LEU A 213 8.71 -8.82 -1.42
CA LEU A 213 9.12 -9.90 -2.34
C LEU A 213 7.90 -10.61 -2.96
N GLU A 214 6.81 -10.73 -2.20
CA GLU A 214 5.54 -11.27 -2.66
C GLU A 214 4.91 -10.42 -3.78
N GLN A 215 4.88 -9.09 -3.62
CA GLN A 215 4.36 -8.18 -4.65
C GLN A 215 5.19 -8.20 -5.92
N ALA A 216 6.52 -8.30 -5.80
CA ALA A 216 7.41 -8.48 -6.94
C ALA A 216 7.12 -9.80 -7.67
N GLY A 217 6.89 -10.88 -6.93
CA GLY A 217 6.49 -12.17 -7.48
C GLY A 217 5.18 -12.09 -8.28
N TRP A 218 4.16 -11.42 -7.74
CA TRP A 218 2.89 -11.22 -8.45
C TRP A 218 3.03 -10.38 -9.72
N LEU A 219 3.92 -9.38 -9.74
CA LEU A 219 4.21 -8.59 -10.94
C LEU A 219 4.85 -9.43 -12.05
N ILE A 220 5.84 -10.26 -11.70
CA ILE A 220 6.47 -11.17 -12.67
C ILE A 220 5.45 -12.17 -13.19
N ALA A 221 4.69 -12.79 -12.29
CA ALA A 221 3.65 -13.75 -12.65
C ALA A 221 2.61 -13.11 -13.59
N GLY A 222 2.14 -11.90 -13.29
CA GLY A 222 1.20 -11.16 -14.12
C GLY A 222 1.75 -10.86 -15.52
N GLY A 223 3.03 -10.46 -15.62
CA GLY A 223 3.70 -10.22 -16.90
C GLY A 223 3.84 -11.48 -17.75
N VAL A 224 4.29 -12.58 -17.13
CA VAL A 224 4.39 -13.91 -17.75
C VAL A 224 3.03 -14.41 -18.23
N VAL A 225 2.00 -14.32 -17.40
CA VAL A 225 0.63 -14.72 -17.76
C VAL A 225 0.12 -13.89 -18.92
N THR A 226 0.28 -12.58 -18.89
CA THR A 226 -0.17 -11.69 -19.97
C THR A 226 0.54 -12.01 -21.29
N GLY A 227 1.86 -12.22 -21.26
CA GLY A 227 2.65 -12.53 -22.46
C GLY A 227 2.36 -13.92 -23.04
N THR A 228 2.21 -14.92 -22.19
CA THR A 228 1.84 -16.28 -22.62
C THR A 228 0.42 -16.29 -23.21
N LEU A 229 -0.56 -15.67 -22.56
CA LEU A 229 -1.94 -15.57 -23.09
C LEU A 229 -1.97 -14.81 -24.43
N GLY A 230 -1.23 -13.71 -24.54
CA GLY A 230 -1.08 -12.95 -25.78
C GLY A 230 -0.58 -13.82 -26.95
N SER A 231 0.43 -14.66 -26.68
CA SER A 231 0.97 -15.59 -27.68
C SER A 231 -0.01 -16.72 -28.02
N VAL A 232 -0.58 -17.40 -27.02
CA VAL A 232 -1.52 -18.53 -27.22
C VAL A 232 -2.68 -18.14 -28.15
N THR A 233 -3.29 -16.97 -27.91
CA THR A 233 -4.43 -16.50 -28.69
C THR A 233 -4.07 -16.18 -30.14
N SER A 234 -2.84 -15.73 -30.39
CA SER A 234 -2.34 -15.45 -31.73
C SER A 234 -2.11 -16.73 -32.54
N VAL A 235 -1.39 -17.68 -31.94
CA VAL A 235 -0.96 -18.92 -32.62
C VAL A 235 -2.14 -19.88 -32.85
N SER A 236 -3.08 -19.95 -31.89
CA SER A 236 -4.27 -20.82 -31.99
C SER A 236 -5.23 -20.42 -33.11
N ARG A 237 -5.32 -19.12 -33.44
CA ARG A 237 -6.09 -18.63 -34.59
C ARG A 237 -5.42 -18.94 -35.92
N PHE A 238 -4.08 -18.92 -35.98
CA PHE A 238 -3.36 -19.12 -37.24
C PHE A 238 -3.27 -20.59 -37.66
N LEU A 239 -3.08 -21.51 -36.72
CA LEU A 239 -2.93 -22.94 -37.01
C LEU A 239 -4.26 -23.70 -37.14
N ARG A 240 -5.41 -23.02 -37.06
CA ARG A 240 -6.73 -23.61 -37.34
C ARG A 240 -7.07 -23.62 -38.84
N VAL A 241 -6.15 -23.16 -39.69
CA VAL A 241 -6.20 -23.24 -41.15
C VAL A 241 -5.15 -24.22 -41.66
#